data_AF-A0A5E5AFJ7-F1
#
_entry.id   AF-A0A5E5AFJ7-F1
#
_cell.length_a   1.000
_cell.length_b   1.000
_cell.length_c   1.000
_cell.angle_alpha   90.00
_cell.angle_beta   90.00
_cell.angle_gamma   90.00
#
_symmetry.space_group_name_H-M   'P 1'
#
loop_
_entity.id
_entity.type
_entity.pdbx_description
1 polymer ?
#
loop_
_entity_poly.entity_id
_entity_poly.type
_entity_poly.pdbx_seq_one_letter_code
_entity_poly.pdbx_strand_id
1 'polypeptide(L)'
;MSRIERGKGNPSLDAIEILAVALKVEVHKLFISNEPIANAQRAPIRVPYAADGTCFHPGLRMRRSNRYHVGPKEDEQSFDGFDEALAYLEKLDVAQWRRPNASGNWGIVRAVRWDALNEFG
;
A
#
# COMPACT_ATOMS: atom_id res chain seq x y z
N MET A 1 31.43 -11.36 35.36
CA MET A 1 30.47 -10.27 35.12
C MET A 1 31.21 -9.17 34.36
N SER A 2 30.78 -8.57 33.26
CA SER A 2 29.67 -8.81 32.34
C SER A 2 30.02 -8.18 31.00
N ARG A 3 29.68 -8.90 29.94
CA ARG A 3 29.36 -8.52 28.57
C ARG A 3 29.01 -7.03 28.35
N ILE A 4 29.79 -6.36 27.52
CA ILE A 4 29.39 -5.20 26.69
C ILE A 4 30.00 -5.45 25.30
N GLU A 5 29.30 -6.13 24.40
CA GLU A 5 28.27 -5.60 23.49
C GLU A 5 28.80 -4.74 22.33
N ARG A 6 28.74 -5.37 21.16
CA ARG A 6 28.41 -4.84 19.83
C ARG A 6 29.47 -4.00 19.12
N GLY A 7 30.26 -4.72 18.33
CA GLY A 7 30.78 -4.21 17.06
C GLY A 7 29.65 -3.66 16.19
N LYS A 8 29.71 -2.35 15.97
CA LYS A 8 29.04 -1.68 14.86
C LYS A 8 30.18 -1.28 13.93
N GLY A 9 30.57 -2.20 13.05
CA GLY A 9 31.56 -1.93 12.02
C GLY A 9 31.04 -0.79 11.16
N ASN A 10 31.56 0.41 11.36
CA ASN A 10 31.47 1.46 10.36
C ASN A 10 32.29 0.94 9.17
N PRO A 11 31.70 0.57 8.02
CA PRO A 11 32.52 0.18 6.88
C PRO A 11 33.47 1.33 6.59
N SER A 12 34.78 1.06 6.61
CA SER A 12 35.79 2.04 6.26
C SER A 12 35.43 2.62 4.89
N LEU A 13 35.63 3.92 4.70
CA LEU A 13 35.37 4.60 3.43
C LEU A 13 35.99 3.83 2.25
N ASP A 14 37.17 3.25 2.46
CA ASP A 14 37.88 2.36 1.52
C ASP A 14 37.04 1.18 1.00
N ALA A 15 36.26 0.52 1.86
CA ALA A 15 35.44 -0.63 1.45
C ALA A 15 34.32 -0.21 0.50
N ILE A 16 33.82 1.01 0.66
CA ILE A 16 32.78 1.59 -0.20
C ILE A 16 33.38 2.00 -1.55
N GLU A 17 34.59 2.57 -1.56
CA GLU A 17 35.28 2.95 -2.79
C GLU A 17 35.64 1.72 -3.66
N ILE A 18 36.13 0.64 -3.04
CA ILE A 18 36.41 -0.62 -3.75
C ILE A 18 35.15 -1.19 -4.39
N LEU A 19 34.02 -1.16 -3.67
CA LEU A 19 32.75 -1.67 -4.18
C LEU A 19 32.26 -0.86 -5.40
N ALA A 20 32.39 0.47 -5.35
CA ALA A 20 32.01 1.37 -6.44
C ALA A 20 32.83 1.12 -7.71
N VAL A 21 34.15 0.98 -7.56
CA VAL A 21 35.08 0.65 -8.65
C VAL A 21 34.74 -0.71 -9.26
N ALA A 22 34.51 -1.73 -8.43
CA ALA A 22 34.17 -3.08 -8.90
C ALA A 22 32.86 -3.12 -9.70
N LEU A 23 31.87 -2.33 -9.28
CA LEU A 23 30.57 -2.21 -9.94
C LEU A 23 30.58 -1.21 -11.12
N LYS A 24 31.70 -0.53 -11.39
CA LYS A 24 31.82 0.57 -12.37
C LYS A 24 30.74 1.65 -12.23
N VAL A 25 30.32 1.92 -11.00
CA VAL A 25 29.37 3.00 -10.69
C VAL A 25 30.06 4.02 -9.80
N GLU A 26 29.74 5.30 -9.99
CA GLU A 26 30.26 6.36 -9.13
C GLU A 26 29.83 6.12 -7.67
N VAL A 27 30.72 6.35 -6.70
CA VAL A 27 30.48 6.14 -5.25
C VAL A 27 29.17 6.80 -4.80
N HIS A 28 28.81 7.96 -5.34
CA HIS A 28 27.58 8.66 -4.99
C HIS A 28 26.31 7.86 -5.37
N LYS A 29 26.35 6.99 -6.40
CA LYS A 29 25.24 6.09 -6.77
C LYS A 29 24.99 4.99 -5.73
N LEU A 30 25.97 4.63 -4.92
CA LEU A 30 25.78 3.65 -3.84
C LEU A 30 25.04 4.25 -2.63
N PHE A 31 25.15 5.56 -2.44
CA PHE A 31 24.46 6.29 -1.37
C PHE A 31 23.09 6.85 -1.80
N ILE A 32 22.78 6.79 -3.10
CA ILE A 32 21.43 7.04 -3.59
C ILE A 32 20.60 5.77 -3.39
N SER A 33 20.05 5.61 -2.19
CA SER A 33 18.73 4.97 -2.04
C SER A 33 17.58 5.98 -2.21
N ASN A 34 17.88 7.12 -2.84
CA ASN A 34 16.97 8.24 -3.07
C ASN A 34 16.81 8.54 -4.56
N GLU A 35 16.69 7.52 -5.40
CA GLU A 35 15.85 7.75 -6.56
C GLU A 35 14.43 7.77 -5.99
N PRO A 36 13.72 8.92 -5.88
CA PRO A 36 12.28 8.81 -6.00
C PRO A 36 12.12 8.10 -7.34
N ILE A 37 11.68 6.84 -7.35
CA ILE A 37 11.44 6.10 -8.59
C ILE A 37 10.67 7.06 -9.47
N ALA A 38 11.36 7.60 -10.47
CA ALA A 38 11.07 8.90 -11.02
C ALA A 38 9.68 8.86 -11.59
N ASN A 39 8.68 9.38 -10.85
CA ASN A 39 7.28 9.44 -11.22
C ASN A 39 6.96 8.39 -12.29
N ALA A 40 7.18 7.11 -11.97
CA ALA A 40 6.86 6.04 -12.91
C ALA A 40 5.35 6.04 -12.89
N GLN A 41 4.76 6.91 -13.71
CA GLN A 41 3.39 7.40 -13.68
C GLN A 41 2.55 6.29 -13.06
N ARG A 42 2.39 6.33 -11.72
CA ARG A 42 1.60 5.32 -11.05
C ARG A 42 0.23 5.74 -11.50
N ALA A 43 -0.24 5.09 -12.57
CA ALA A 43 -1.52 5.38 -13.15
C ALA A 43 -2.47 5.48 -11.97
N PRO A 44 -3.18 6.60 -11.82
CA PRO A 44 -3.95 6.86 -10.62
C PRO A 44 -4.83 5.64 -10.36
N ILE A 45 -4.61 4.95 -9.23
CA ILE A 45 -5.33 3.72 -8.92
C ILE A 45 -6.79 4.10 -8.83
N ARG A 46 -7.62 3.64 -9.77
CA ARG A 46 -9.04 3.96 -9.75
C ARG A 46 -9.72 3.12 -8.67
N VAL A 47 -10.41 3.79 -7.77
CA VAL A 47 -11.13 3.15 -6.67
C VAL A 47 -12.60 3.54 -6.68
N PRO A 48 -13.49 2.66 -6.20
CA PRO A 48 -14.89 3.00 -6.08
C PRO A 48 -15.09 3.98 -4.91
N TYR A 49 -15.92 4.99 -5.15
CA TYR A 49 -16.39 5.97 -4.16
C TYR A 49 -17.86 5.73 -3.85
N ALA A 50 -18.21 5.74 -2.57
CA ALA A 50 -19.57 5.66 -2.08
C ALA A 50 -20.26 7.03 -2.13
N ALA A 51 -21.60 7.04 -2.02
CA ALA A 51 -22.40 8.28 -2.00
C ALA A 51 -21.99 9.25 -0.88
N ASP A 52 -21.47 8.73 0.23
CA ASP A 52 -21.01 9.48 1.40
C ASP A 52 -19.58 10.02 1.25
N GLY A 53 -18.97 9.90 0.05
CA GLY A 53 -17.65 10.44 -0.26
C GLY A 53 -16.47 9.55 0.13
N THR A 54 -16.66 8.49 0.91
CA THR A 54 -15.57 7.54 1.21
C THR A 54 -15.26 6.65 0.01
N CYS A 55 -13.99 6.36 -0.19
CA CYS A 55 -13.52 5.41 -1.19
C CYS A 55 -13.09 4.09 -0.58
N PHE A 56 -12.95 3.06 -1.43
CA PHE A 56 -12.21 1.86 -1.06
C PHE A 56 -10.71 2.17 -1.05
N HIS A 57 -10.07 2.09 0.12
CA HIS A 57 -8.66 2.43 0.32
C HIS A 57 -7.95 1.35 1.17
N PRO A 58 -6.61 1.22 1.12
CA PRO A 58 -5.88 0.15 1.81
C PRO A 58 -5.98 0.20 3.35
N GLY A 59 -6.50 1.30 3.90
CA GLY A 59 -6.77 1.43 5.34
C GLY A 59 -8.09 0.78 5.79
N LEU A 60 -8.94 0.31 4.87
CA LEU A 60 -10.21 -0.37 5.19
C LEU A 60 -10.04 -1.83 5.61
N ARG A 61 -8.81 -2.27 5.84
CA ARG A 61 -8.54 -3.63 6.30
C ARG A 61 -9.16 -3.84 7.68
N MET A 62 -10.04 -4.83 7.80
CA MET A 62 -10.80 -5.03 9.03
C MET A 62 -9.87 -5.50 10.15
N ARG A 63 -9.80 -4.76 11.26
CA ARG A 63 -8.81 -5.01 12.33
C ARG A 63 -8.86 -6.42 12.94
N ARG A 64 -10.04 -7.07 12.93
CA ARG A 64 -10.24 -8.40 13.52
C ARG A 64 -9.75 -9.53 12.61
N SER A 65 -10.03 -9.44 11.32
CA SER A 65 -9.72 -10.49 10.35
C SER A 65 -8.48 -10.20 9.52
N ASN A 66 -7.96 -8.96 9.60
CA ASN A 66 -6.89 -8.42 8.75
C ASN A 66 -7.15 -8.59 7.24
N ARG A 67 -8.42 -8.61 6.83
CA ARG A 67 -8.86 -8.82 5.43
C ARG A 67 -9.76 -7.69 4.96
N TYR A 68 -9.87 -7.55 3.64
CA TYR A 68 -10.83 -6.69 2.96
C TYR A 68 -12.08 -7.49 2.65
N HIS A 69 -13.26 -6.95 2.98
CA HIS A 69 -14.55 -7.58 2.68
C HIS A 69 -15.24 -6.78 1.57
N VAL A 70 -15.45 -7.42 0.44
CA VAL A 70 -15.98 -6.83 -0.81
C VAL A 70 -17.06 -7.74 -1.40
N GLY A 71 -17.95 -7.18 -2.19
CA GLY A 71 -19.10 -7.87 -2.76
C GLY A 71 -20.44 -7.54 -2.10
N PRO A 72 -21.55 -7.94 -2.75
CA PRO A 72 -22.88 -7.85 -2.20
C PRO A 72 -23.02 -8.77 -0.99
N LYS A 73 -24.04 -8.57 -0.16
CA LYS A 73 -24.26 -9.40 1.05
C LYS A 73 -24.42 -10.90 0.72
N GLU A 74 -24.96 -11.20 -0.44
CA GLU A 74 -25.20 -12.56 -0.95
C GLU A 74 -23.93 -13.26 -1.47
N ASP A 75 -22.90 -12.51 -1.87
CA ASP A 75 -21.62 -13.01 -2.40
C ASP A 75 -20.44 -12.23 -1.77
N GLU A 76 -20.45 -12.08 -0.43
CA GLU A 76 -19.40 -11.33 0.27
C GLU A 76 -18.10 -12.15 0.25
N GLN A 77 -17.08 -11.62 -0.42
CA GLN A 77 -15.76 -12.24 -0.53
C GLN A 77 -14.71 -11.50 0.30
N SER A 78 -13.74 -12.24 0.84
CA SER A 78 -12.68 -11.68 1.67
C SER A 78 -11.28 -11.92 1.11
N PHE A 79 -10.53 -10.84 0.94
CA PHE A 79 -9.20 -10.84 0.35
C PHE A 79 -8.14 -10.33 1.34
N ASP A 80 -6.92 -10.83 1.21
CA ASP A 80 -5.78 -10.36 2.02
C ASP A 80 -5.13 -9.12 1.38
N GLY A 81 -5.03 -9.12 0.04
CA GLY A 81 -4.51 -8.01 -0.75
C GLY A 81 -5.56 -6.95 -1.08
N PHE A 82 -5.12 -5.69 -1.10
CA PHE A 82 -5.92 -4.56 -1.59
C PHE A 82 -6.17 -4.66 -3.11
N ASP A 83 -5.12 -5.01 -3.86
CA ASP A 83 -5.17 -5.14 -5.32
C ASP A 83 -6.16 -6.24 -5.76
N GLU A 84 -6.08 -7.41 -5.12
CA GLU A 84 -7.01 -8.52 -5.37
C GLU A 84 -8.47 -8.13 -5.08
N ALA A 85 -8.70 -7.43 -3.97
CA ALA A 85 -10.02 -6.95 -3.59
C ALA A 85 -10.55 -5.91 -4.60
N LEU A 86 -9.69 -5.00 -5.06
CA LEU A 86 -10.03 -3.98 -6.03
C LEU A 86 -10.37 -4.60 -7.40
N ALA A 87 -9.54 -5.54 -7.86
CA ALA A 87 -9.78 -6.26 -9.10
C ALA A 87 -11.08 -7.09 -9.08
N TYR A 88 -11.50 -7.58 -7.90
CA TYR A 88 -12.81 -8.21 -7.73
C TYR A 88 -13.95 -7.19 -7.81
N LEU A 89 -13.81 -6.03 -7.15
CA LEU A 89 -14.79 -4.95 -7.21
C LEU A 89 -15.00 -4.43 -8.64
N GLU A 90 -13.96 -4.38 -9.46
CA GLU A 90 -14.04 -3.96 -10.87
C GLU A 90 -14.82 -4.94 -11.76
N LYS A 91 -14.93 -6.22 -11.35
CA LYS A 91 -15.69 -7.24 -12.07
C LYS A 91 -17.17 -7.25 -11.70
N LEU A 92 -17.54 -6.62 -10.59
CA LEU A 92 -18.93 -6.52 -10.15
C LEU A 92 -19.63 -5.39 -10.91
N ASP A 93 -20.90 -5.61 -11.28
CA ASP A 93 -21.76 -4.57 -11.87
C ASP A 93 -21.89 -3.37 -10.90
N VAL A 94 -22.06 -3.67 -9.61
CA VAL A 94 -22.06 -2.69 -8.53
C VAL A 94 -21.02 -3.10 -7.49
N ALA A 95 -19.90 -2.37 -7.47
CA ALA A 95 -18.87 -2.54 -6.45
C ALA A 95 -19.44 -2.25 -5.05
N GLN A 96 -19.34 -3.21 -4.14
CA GLN A 96 -19.79 -3.07 -2.75
C GLN A 96 -18.70 -3.49 -1.79
N TRP A 97 -18.52 -2.78 -0.68
CA TRP A 97 -17.49 -3.12 0.31
C TRP A 97 -17.89 -2.72 1.71
N ARG A 98 -17.25 -3.33 2.70
CA ARG A 98 -17.41 -2.99 4.11
C ARG A 98 -16.55 -1.78 4.47
N ARG A 99 -17.14 -0.82 5.18
CA ARG A 99 -16.42 0.29 5.81
C ARG A 99 -16.96 0.61 7.21
N PRO A 100 -16.16 1.19 8.10
CA PRO A 100 -16.69 1.80 9.32
C PRO A 100 -17.53 3.04 8.98
N ASN A 101 -18.67 3.20 9.62
CA ASN A 101 -19.47 4.43 9.60
C ASN A 101 -19.01 5.40 10.71
N ALA A 102 -19.60 6.62 10.75
CA ALA A 102 -19.28 7.63 11.76
C ALA A 102 -19.50 7.14 13.22
N SER A 103 -20.37 6.16 13.42
CA SER A 103 -20.62 5.52 14.72
C SER A 103 -19.67 4.34 15.03
N GLY A 104 -18.70 4.06 14.15
CA GLY A 104 -17.75 2.94 14.29
C GLY A 104 -18.29 1.56 13.89
N ASN A 105 -19.52 1.48 13.39
CA ASN A 105 -20.12 0.23 12.93
C ASN A 105 -19.72 -0.07 11.48
N TRP A 106 -19.44 -1.34 11.19
CA TRP A 106 -19.01 -1.77 9.85
C TRP A 106 -20.20 -2.15 8.97
N GLY A 107 -20.53 -1.29 8.01
CA GLY A 107 -21.63 -1.47 7.06
C GLY A 107 -21.15 -1.69 5.63
N ILE A 108 -21.97 -2.34 4.81
CA ILE A 108 -21.74 -2.48 3.37
C ILE A 108 -22.20 -1.20 2.68
N VAL A 109 -21.33 -0.62 1.87
CA VAL A 109 -21.67 0.51 0.98
C VAL A 109 -21.58 0.06 -0.47
N ARG A 110 -22.20 0.83 -1.37
CA ARG A 110 -22.12 0.66 -2.82
C ARG A 110 -21.36 1.81 -3.46
N ALA A 111 -20.63 1.50 -4.51
CA ALA A 111 -20.01 2.47 -5.39
C ALA A 111 -21.10 3.27 -6.10
N VAL A 112 -20.90 4.58 -6.18
CA VAL A 112 -21.69 5.47 -7.06
C VAL A 112 -20.84 6.05 -8.18
N ARG A 113 -19.51 6.05 -8.03
CA ARG A 113 -18.56 6.51 -9.04
C ARG A 113 -17.20 5.83 -8.85
N TRP A 114 -16.38 5.85 -9.89
CA TRP A 114 -15.00 5.35 -9.88
C TRP A 114 -14.04 6.48 -10.22
N ASP A 115 -13.18 6.83 -9.27
CA ASP A 115 -12.29 7.98 -9.38
C ASP A 115 -10.87 7.62 -8.92
N ALA A 116 -9.90 8.48 -9.19
CA ALA A 116 -8.52 8.27 -8.79
C ALA A 116 -8.40 8.24 -7.26
N LEU A 117 -7.71 7.25 -6.70
CA LEU A 117 -7.32 7.24 -5.30
C LEU A 117 -6.34 8.38 -5.09
N ASN A 118 -6.87 9.53 -4.71
CA ASN A 118 -6.03 10.67 -4.38
C ASN A 118 -5.32 10.33 -3.07
N GLU A 119 -4.02 10.08 -3.17
CA GLU A 119 -3.15 9.90 -2.01
C GLU A 119 -3.24 11.22 -1.23
N PHE A 120 -4.00 11.24 -0.13
CA PHE A 120 -3.96 12.37 0.80
C PHE A 120 -2.52 12.43 1.32
N GLY A 121 -1.76 13.40 0.82
CA GLY A 121 -0.41 13.72 1.28
C GLY A 121 -0.35 14.17 2.73
#